data_AF-A0A8T1AK98-F1
#
_entry.id   AF-A0A8T1AK98-F1
#
_cell.length_a   1.000
_cell.length_b   1.000
_cell.length_c   1.000
_cell.angle_alpha   90.00
_cell.angle_beta   90.00
_cell.angle_gamma   90.00
#
_symmetry.space_group_name_H-M   'P 1'
#
loop_
_entity.id
_entity.type
_entity.pdbx_description
1 polymer ?
#
loop_
_entity_poly.entity_id
_entity_poly.type
_entity_poly.pdbx_seq_one_letter_code
_entity_poly.pdbx_strand_id
1 'polypeptide(L)'
;MEAIIWIRVHGGGVASCAEGHFRAKEWRVSAAKLCKWWRNRDAIEDTPGHRKRLDGTGRKTLLVHVEGILFDLVIERRSRKEKATREWIKDTTMALFD
;
A
#
# COMPACT_ATOMS: atom_id res chain seq x y z
N MET A 1 0.36 7.29 2.92
CA MET A 1 1.16 6.49 3.88
C MET A 1 0.89 7.02 5.27
N GLU A 2 0.22 6.25 6.14
CA GLU A 2 -0.17 6.70 7.49
C GLU A 2 1.03 7.08 8.37
N ALA A 3 2.14 6.34 8.29
CA ALA A 3 3.37 6.65 9.02
C ALA A 3 4.01 7.98 8.64
N ILE A 4 4.13 8.27 7.34
CA ILE A 4 4.71 9.53 6.85
C ILE A 4 3.83 10.71 7.25
N ILE A 5 2.50 10.58 7.11
CA ILE A 5 1.54 11.62 7.51
C ILE A 5 1.63 11.89 9.01
N TRP A 6 1.67 10.83 9.83
CA TRP A 6 1.78 10.98 11.28
C TRP A 6 3.10 11.66 11.68
N ILE A 7 4.24 11.25 11.09
CA ILE A 7 5.54 11.88 11.36
C ILE A 7 5.53 13.36 10.97
N ARG A 8 4.88 13.72 9.85
CA ARG A 8 4.76 15.11 9.37
C ARG A 8 3.89 15.97 10.30
N VAL A 9 2.74 15.46 10.74
CA VAL A 9 1.72 16.25 11.46
C VAL A 9 1.91 16.21 12.98
N HIS A 10 2.27 15.06 13.54
CA HIS A 10 2.33 14.83 15.00
C HIS A 10 3.76 14.62 15.48
N GLY A 11 4.63 14.02 14.65
CA GLY A 11 6.02 13.76 14.99
C GLY A 11 6.97 14.94 14.78
N GLY A 12 6.50 16.09 14.27
CA GLY A 12 7.34 17.25 13.98
C GLY A 12 8.48 16.97 13.00
N GLY A 13 8.34 15.95 12.16
CA GLY A 13 9.41 15.47 11.26
C GLY A 13 10.46 14.56 11.93
N VAL A 14 10.28 14.19 13.20
CA VAL A 14 11.17 13.29 13.94
C VAL A 14 10.61 11.86 13.91
N ALA A 15 11.12 11.05 12.98
CA ALA A 15 10.62 9.70 12.73
C ALA A 15 10.84 8.70 13.88
N SER A 16 11.82 8.91 14.74
CA SER A 16 12.09 8.03 15.90
C SER A 16 10.97 8.07 16.95
N CYS A 17 10.29 9.21 17.09
CA CYS A 17 9.17 9.37 18.03
C CYS A 17 7.91 8.57 17.62
N ALA A 18 7.83 8.16 16.36
CA ALA A 18 6.68 7.44 15.82
C ALA A 18 6.63 5.95 16.24
N GLU A 19 7.74 5.38 16.71
CA GLU A 19 7.78 3.96 17.10
C GLU A 19 6.78 3.64 18.22
N GLY A 20 6.68 4.51 19.24
CA GLY A 20 5.74 4.32 20.34
C GLY A 20 4.28 4.32 19.89
N HIS A 21 3.91 5.26 19.02
CA HIS A 21 2.57 5.37 18.45
C HIS A 21 2.20 4.15 17.60
N PHE A 22 3.11 3.70 16.73
CA PHE A 22 2.84 2.55 15.87
C PHE A 22 2.88 1.21 16.62
N ARG A 23 3.69 1.11 17.68
CA ARG A 23 3.67 -0.03 18.60
C ARG A 23 2.34 -0.14 19.34
N ALA A 24 1.75 0.98 19.77
CA ALA A 24 0.42 1.01 20.39
C ALA A 24 -0.70 0.60 19.41
N LYS A 25 -0.48 0.76 18.11
CA LYS A 25 -1.34 0.23 17.03
C LYS A 25 -1.02 -1.22 16.63
N GLU A 26 -0.20 -1.92 17.42
CA GLU A 26 0.28 -3.30 17.17
C GLU A 26 1.14 -3.46 15.91
N TRP A 27 1.64 -2.37 15.33
CA TRP A 27 2.55 -2.47 14.19
C TRP A 27 3.97 -2.80 14.68
N ARG A 28 4.51 -3.93 14.20
CA ARG A 28 5.92 -4.32 14.44
C ARG A 28 6.86 -3.57 13.50
N VAL A 29 7.04 -2.28 13.74
CA VAL A 29 7.93 -1.40 12.98
C VAL A 29 8.94 -0.75 13.92
N SER A 30 10.23 -0.86 13.60
CA SER A 30 11.30 -0.21 14.38
C SER A 30 11.52 1.24 13.96
N ALA A 31 12.06 2.07 14.86
CA ALA A 31 12.46 3.45 14.55
C ALA A 31 13.37 3.54 13.32
N ALA A 32 14.31 2.61 13.13
CA ALA A 32 15.19 2.58 11.96
C ALA A 32 14.40 2.49 10.64
N LYS A 33 13.32 1.70 10.62
CA LYS A 33 12.46 1.51 9.45
C LYS A 33 11.62 2.76 9.18
N LEU A 34 11.10 3.38 10.24
CA LEU A 34 10.37 4.67 10.17
C LEU A 34 11.28 5.79 9.66
N CYS A 35 12.51 5.88 10.15
CA CYS A 35 13.52 6.83 9.65
C CYS A 35 13.84 6.61 8.17
N LYS A 36 13.93 5.35 7.71
CA LYS A 36 14.15 5.03 6.30
C LYS A 36 12.97 5.49 5.43
N TRP A 37 11.74 5.22 5.85
CA TRP A 37 10.54 5.69 5.15
C TRP A 37 10.46 7.22 5.12
N TRP A 38 10.82 7.88 6.22
CA TRP A 38 10.86 9.33 6.28
C TRP A 38 11.90 9.94 5.33
N ARG A 39 13.12 9.40 5.29
CA ARG A 39 14.15 9.86 4.33
C ARG A 39 13.68 9.71 2.88
N ASN A 40 13.02 8.61 2.57
CA ASN A 40 12.53 8.31 1.23
C ASN A 40 11.09 8.78 0.97
N ARG A 41 10.54 9.67 1.83
CA ARG A 41 9.12 10.06 1.80
C ARG A 41 8.67 10.61 0.45
N ASP A 42 9.51 11.41 -0.20
CA ASP A 42 9.18 12.08 -1.46
C ASP A 42 9.05 11.04 -2.58
N ALA A 43 10.01 10.13 -2.70
CA ALA A 43 9.95 9.01 -3.66
C ALA A 43 8.75 8.08 -3.40
N ILE A 44 8.39 7.87 -2.13
CA ILE A 44 7.25 7.07 -1.73
C ILE A 44 5.90 7.76 -2.05
N GLU A 45 5.81 9.07 -1.85
CA GLU A 45 4.62 9.89 -2.15
C GLU A 45 4.42 10.04 -3.67
N ASP A 46 5.52 10.19 -4.41
CA ASP A 46 5.56 10.33 -5.87
C ASP A 46 5.33 9.01 -6.62
N THR A 47 5.44 7.87 -5.93
CA THR A 47 5.19 6.56 -6.53
C THR A 47 3.71 6.44 -6.95
N PRO A 48 3.40 6.22 -8.24
CA PRO A 48 2.03 6.03 -8.73
C PRO A 48 1.29 4.93 -7.97
N GLY A 49 -0.03 5.05 -7.78
CA GLY A 49 -0.85 4.09 -7.00
C GLY A 49 -0.60 2.62 -7.37
N HIS A 50 -0.43 2.31 -8.66
CA HIS A 50 -0.12 0.96 -9.17
C HIS A 50 1.30 0.46 -8.86
N ARG A 51 2.24 1.36 -8.51
CA ARG A 51 3.62 1.08 -8.08
C ARG A 51 3.84 1.21 -6.57
N LYS A 52 2.81 1.56 -5.76
CA LYS A 52 2.92 1.60 -4.29
C LYS A 52 3.13 0.20 -3.66
N ARG A 53 3.08 -0.87 -4.48
CA ARG A 53 3.67 -2.16 -4.14
C ARG A 53 5.19 -1.99 -4.04
N LEU A 54 5.74 -2.25 -2.86
CA LEU A 54 7.18 -2.17 -2.60
C LEU A 54 7.97 -2.84 -3.72
N ASP A 55 8.69 -2.04 -4.51
CA ASP A 55 9.57 -2.55 -5.54
C ASP A 55 10.59 -3.49 -4.87
N GLY A 56 10.67 -4.74 -5.36
CA GLY A 56 11.51 -5.78 -4.79
C GLY A 56 10.90 -6.66 -3.68
N THR A 57 9.62 -6.51 -3.32
CA THR A 57 8.94 -7.46 -2.41
C THR A 57 7.67 -8.02 -3.05
N GLY A 58 7.79 -9.19 -3.68
CA GLY A 58 6.68 -9.91 -4.31
C GLY A 58 7.12 -10.72 -5.54
N ARG A 59 6.27 -11.64 -5.98
CA ARG A 59 6.44 -12.31 -7.27
C ARG A 59 6.27 -11.26 -8.38
N LYS A 60 7.19 -11.23 -9.35
CA LYS A 60 7.05 -10.37 -10.54
C LYS A 60 5.67 -10.63 -11.17
N THR A 61 4.88 -9.56 -11.29
CA THR A 61 3.61 -9.55 -11.99
C THR A 61 3.84 -9.96 -13.44
N LEU A 62 3.15 -11.02 -13.89
CA LEU A 62 3.27 -11.52 -15.26
C LEU A 62 2.50 -10.63 -16.26
N LEU A 63 1.43 -9.96 -15.80
CA LEU A 63 0.53 -9.15 -16.63
C LEU A 63 0.20 -7.83 -15.93
N VAL A 64 1.13 -6.87 -16.03
CA VAL A 64 1.09 -5.59 -15.28
C VAL A 64 -0.19 -4.80 -15.53
N HIS A 65 -0.67 -4.79 -16.77
CA HIS A 65 -1.86 -4.04 -17.15
C HIS A 65 -3.15 -4.66 -16.58
N VAL A 66 -3.31 -5.97 -16.75
CA VAL A 66 -4.49 -6.71 -16.27
C VAL A 66 -4.56 -6.70 -14.74
N GLU A 67 -3.44 -6.90 -14.05
CA GLU A 67 -3.39 -6.80 -12.59
C GLU A 67 -3.75 -5.40 -12.09
N GLY A 68 -3.40 -4.34 -12.83
CA GLY A 68 -3.77 -2.96 -12.50
C GLY A 68 -5.28 -2.73 -12.58
N ILE A 69 -5.90 -3.12 -13.69
CA ILE A 69 -7.36 -3.01 -13.87
C ILE A 69 -8.10 -3.82 -12.79
N LEU A 70 -7.65 -5.05 -12.54
CA LEU A 70 -8.23 -5.92 -11.52
C LEU A 70 -8.10 -5.31 -10.11
N PHE A 71 -6.99 -4.65 -9.82
CA PHE A 71 -6.79 -3.95 -8.55
C PHE A 71 -7.82 -2.81 -8.36
N ASP A 72 -8.03 -1.98 -9.38
CA ASP A 72 -9.00 -0.89 -9.32
C ASP A 72 -10.43 -1.41 -9.12
N LEU A 73 -10.81 -2.49 -9.84
CA LEU A 73 -12.11 -3.14 -9.68
C LEU A 73 -12.29 -3.76 -8.27
N VAL A 74 -11.25 -4.33 -7.68
CA VAL A 74 -11.28 -4.82 -6.30
C VAL A 74 -11.48 -3.67 -5.31
N ILE A 75 -10.82 -2.53 -5.53
CA ILE A 75 -10.96 -1.35 -4.68
C ILE A 75 -12.38 -0.79 -4.76
N GLU A 76 -12.94 -0.67 -5.97
CA GLU A 76 -14.33 -0.23 -6.17
C GLU A 76 -15.33 -1.18 -5.52
N ARG A 77 -15.16 -2.49 -5.69
CA ARG A 77 -16.04 -3.48 -5.07
C ARG A 77 -16.00 -3.40 -3.54
N ARG A 78 -14.81 -3.23 -2.96
CA ARG A 78 -14.65 -3.07 -1.51
C ARG A 78 -15.19 -1.74 -1.00
N SER A 79 -15.14 -0.66 -1.78
CA SER A 79 -15.73 0.62 -1.39
C SER A 79 -17.25 0.51 -1.26
N ARG A 80 -17.87 -0.35 -2.08
CA ARG A 80 -19.28 -0.77 -1.99
C ARG A 80 -19.58 -1.73 -0.83
N LYS A 81 -18.59 -2.06 0.00
CA LYS A 81 -18.64 -3.08 1.07
C LYS A 81 -18.96 -4.50 0.56
N GLU A 82 -18.75 -4.76 -0.73
CA GLU A 82 -18.91 -6.08 -1.32
C GLU A 82 -17.62 -6.90 -1.19
N LYS A 83 -17.77 -8.21 -1.01
CA LYS A 83 -16.64 -9.12 -0.92
C LYS A 83 -16.08 -9.39 -2.32
N ALA A 84 -14.80 -9.06 -2.52
CA ALA A 84 -14.03 -9.53 -3.67
C ALA A 84 -13.56 -10.96 -3.39
N THR A 85 -14.41 -11.96 -3.69
CA THR A 85 -14.08 -13.38 -3.54
C THR A 85 -13.09 -13.84 -4.61
N ARG A 86 -12.45 -14.99 -4.40
CA ARG A 86 -11.51 -15.54 -5.37
C ARG A 86 -12.19 -15.90 -6.69
N GLU A 87 -13.42 -16.40 -6.60
CA GLU A 87 -14.29 -16.73 -7.72
C GLU A 87 -14.62 -15.47 -8.52
N TRP A 88 -15.03 -14.40 -7.84
CA TRP A 88 -15.31 -13.13 -8.48
C TRP A 88 -14.08 -12.54 -9.18
N ILE A 89 -12.91 -12.60 -8.54
CA ILE A 89 -11.65 -12.17 -9.14
C ILE A 89 -11.37 -12.97 -10.41
N LYS A 90 -11.58 -14.30 -10.38
CA LYS A 90 -11.39 -15.18 -11.54
C LYS A 90 -12.34 -14.81 -12.68
N ASP A 91 -13.64 -14.69 -12.41
CA ASP A 91 -14.65 -14.39 -13.43
C ASP A 91 -14.42 -13.01 -14.05
N THR A 92 -14.12 -12.01 -13.21
CA THR A 92 -13.77 -10.65 -13.65
C THR A 92 -12.49 -10.65 -14.48
N THR A 93 -11.49 -11.45 -14.10
CA THR A 93 -10.25 -11.57 -14.86
C THR A 93 -10.50 -12.19 -16.23
N MET A 94 -11.34 -13.23 -16.33
CA MET A 94 -11.71 -13.85 -17.62
C MET A 94 -12.45 -12.86 -18.52
N ALA A 95 -13.38 -12.07 -17.98
CA ALA A 95 -14.08 -11.04 -18.72
C ALA A 95 -13.19 -9.88 -19.24
N LEU A 96 -11.97 -9.73 -18.70
CA LEU A 96 -10.97 -8.77 -19.19
C LEU A 96 -10.10 -9.32 -20.34
N PHE A 97 -10.15 -10.63 -20.59
CA PHE A 97 -9.41 -11.31 -21.67
C PHE A 97 -10.26 -11.61 -22.91
N ASP A 98 -11.59 -11.47 -22.80
CA ASP A 98 -12.55 -11.52 -23.92
C ASP A 98 -12.68 -10.15 -24.60
#